data_AF-A0A7I7W1Y1-F1
#
_entry.id   AF-A0A7I7W1Y1-F1
#
_cell.length_a   1.000
_cell.length_b   1.000
_cell.length_c   1.000
_cell.angle_alpha   90.00
_cell.angle_beta   90.00
_cell.angle_gamma   90.00
#
_symmetry.space_group_name_H-M   'P 1'
#
loop_
_entity.id
_entity.type
_entity.pdbx_description
1 polymer ?
#
loop_
_entity_poly.entity_id
_entity_poly.type
_entity_poly.pdbx_seq_one_letter_code
_entity_poly.pdbx_strand_id
1 'polypeptide(L)'
;MSDFPPGRYSQILVGHVWPSGANLALLVNASAECGTVAAAYHDLRDRLCQARFGPLADQVGVTADDVHDAFRRGEDHAHSIAEKNEIKRAAFDSAHDAVRELRAELTAIAEDGDSRIRHIEGGRDSEAAKLDGFVDVVMDCQSRAGGKAARYGQDILDAIQKVLAAEGIDQSARQFAAQHGIEAVFTRPAVSRDRLAALLHKPA
;
A
#
# COMPACT_ATOMS: atom_id res chain seq x y z
N MET A 1 15.04 -10.86 13.99
CA MET A 1 14.68 -11.69 12.82
C MET A 1 14.39 -10.75 11.66
N SER A 2 14.81 -11.05 10.44
CA SER A 2 14.53 -10.16 9.30
C SER A 2 13.08 -10.29 8.87
N ASP A 3 12.45 -9.19 8.45
CA ASP A 3 11.05 -9.16 7.94
C ASP A 3 10.89 -9.82 6.54
N PHE A 4 11.98 -10.32 5.96
CA PHE A 4 11.97 -11.05 4.70
C PHE A 4 11.36 -12.46 4.85
N PRO A 5 10.90 -13.07 3.75
CA PRO A 5 10.44 -14.44 3.77
C PRO A 5 11.57 -15.40 4.18
N PRO A 6 11.24 -16.57 4.75
CA PRO A 6 12.23 -17.53 5.18
C PRO A 6 13.10 -17.95 3.99
N GLY A 7 14.42 -17.90 4.16
CA GLY A 7 15.35 -18.22 3.10
C GLY A 7 16.66 -17.47 3.25
N ARG A 8 17.75 -18.08 2.77
CA ARG A 8 19.09 -17.50 2.87
C ARG A 8 19.27 -16.38 1.85
N TYR A 9 18.63 -16.49 0.70
CA TYR A 9 18.78 -15.58 -0.43
C TYR A 9 17.60 -14.62 -0.58
N SER A 10 16.57 -14.70 0.27
CA SER A 10 15.36 -13.86 0.21
C SER A 10 15.66 -12.37 0.00
N GLN A 11 16.62 -11.81 0.75
CA GLN A 11 16.98 -10.40 0.61
C GLN A 11 17.52 -10.04 -0.78
N ILE A 12 18.34 -10.89 -1.40
CA ILE A 12 18.92 -10.61 -2.73
C ILE A 12 17.94 -10.91 -3.87
N LEU A 13 17.02 -11.85 -3.65
CA LEU A 13 16.01 -12.26 -4.64
C LEU A 13 14.89 -11.22 -4.77
N VAL A 14 14.32 -10.76 -3.64
CA VAL A 14 13.11 -9.91 -3.66
C VAL A 14 13.24 -8.62 -2.85
N GLY A 15 14.34 -8.42 -2.12
CA GLY A 15 14.41 -7.34 -1.12
C GLY A 15 14.33 -5.92 -1.66
N HIS A 16 14.64 -5.70 -2.94
CA HIS A 16 14.54 -4.41 -3.61
C HIS A 16 13.11 -3.89 -3.78
N VAL A 17 12.10 -4.77 -3.68
CA VAL A 17 10.67 -4.43 -3.79
C VAL A 17 9.85 -4.92 -2.61
N TRP A 18 10.50 -5.42 -1.55
CA TRP A 18 9.81 -5.97 -0.40
C TRP A 18 9.19 -4.86 0.46
N PRO A 19 7.85 -4.82 0.62
CA PRO A 19 7.22 -3.87 1.52
C PRO A 19 7.36 -4.37 2.97
N SER A 20 7.85 -3.51 3.86
CA SER A 20 8.09 -3.88 5.25
C SER A 20 6.79 -4.07 6.05
N GLY A 21 6.86 -4.79 7.16
CA GLY A 21 5.72 -4.94 8.09
C GLY A 21 5.25 -3.59 8.64
N ALA A 22 6.16 -2.61 8.77
CA ALA A 22 5.82 -1.25 9.13
C ALA A 22 4.95 -0.56 8.05
N ASN A 23 5.16 -0.86 6.76
CA ASN A 23 4.31 -0.32 5.69
C ASN A 23 2.87 -0.85 5.79
N LEU A 24 2.70 -2.14 6.10
CA LEU A 24 1.37 -2.72 6.33
C LEU A 24 0.69 -2.09 7.55
N ALA A 25 1.41 -1.94 8.67
CA ALA A 25 0.87 -1.32 9.88
C ALA A 25 0.44 0.14 9.64
N LEU A 26 1.20 0.90 8.86
CA LEU A 26 0.84 2.27 8.48
C LEU A 26 -0.49 2.32 7.73
N LEU A 27 -0.74 1.41 6.78
CA LEU A 27 -1.99 1.36 6.01
C LEU A 27 -3.19 1.01 6.90
N VAL A 28 -3.04 0.03 7.81
CA VAL A 28 -4.10 -0.34 8.76
C VAL A 28 -4.44 0.83 9.69
N ASN A 29 -3.42 1.50 10.23
CA ASN A 29 -3.63 2.64 11.12
C ASN A 29 -4.33 3.80 10.40
N ALA A 30 -3.88 4.14 9.19
CA ALA A 30 -4.49 5.21 8.39
C ALA A 30 -5.95 4.89 8.01
N SER A 31 -6.24 3.62 7.68
CA SER A 31 -7.61 3.16 7.45
C SER A 31 -8.49 3.34 8.70
N ALA A 32 -7.98 2.91 9.86
CA ALA A 32 -8.68 3.03 11.13
C ALA A 32 -8.96 4.49 11.50
N GLU A 33 -7.97 5.38 11.34
CA GLU A 33 -8.12 6.82 11.58
C GLU A 33 -9.20 7.44 10.68
N CYS A 34 -9.19 7.14 9.38
CA CYS A 34 -10.24 7.59 8.46
C CYS A 34 -11.62 7.06 8.90
N GLY A 35 -11.70 5.80 9.35
CA GLY A 35 -12.93 5.23 9.89
C GLY A 35 -13.44 5.94 11.14
N THR A 36 -12.54 6.30 12.06
CA THR A 36 -12.89 7.08 13.26
C THR A 36 -13.42 8.46 12.89
N VAL A 37 -12.78 9.15 11.95
CA VAL A 37 -13.24 10.46 11.48
C VAL A 37 -14.61 10.35 10.81
N ALA A 38 -14.81 9.38 9.91
CA ALA A 38 -16.10 9.17 9.26
C ALA A 38 -17.22 8.94 10.28
N ALA A 39 -17.00 8.06 11.27
CA ALA A 39 -17.97 7.78 12.32
C ALA A 39 -18.31 9.02 13.16
N ALA A 40 -17.31 9.83 13.51
CA ALA A 40 -17.52 11.06 14.28
C ALA A 40 -18.38 12.08 13.52
N TYR A 41 -18.18 12.19 12.21
CA TYR A 41 -18.97 13.11 11.37
C TYR A 41 -20.38 12.59 11.05
N HIS A 42 -20.57 11.28 10.97
CA HIS A 42 -21.92 10.69 10.94
C HIS A 42 -22.69 11.00 12.23
N ASP A 43 -22.07 10.80 13.39
CA ASP A 43 -22.68 11.14 14.69
C ASP A 43 -23.00 12.65 14.80
N LEU A 44 -22.09 13.52 14.34
CA LEU A 44 -22.36 14.95 14.28
C LEU A 44 -23.58 15.27 13.41
N ARG A 45 -23.66 14.67 12.21
CA ARG A 45 -24.81 14.86 11.30
C ARG A 45 -26.11 14.45 11.99
N ASP A 46 -26.12 13.30 12.64
CA ASP A 46 -27.31 12.77 13.31
C ASP A 46 -27.75 13.68 14.46
N ARG A 47 -26.80 14.23 15.25
CA ARG A 47 -27.09 15.22 16.30
C ARG A 47 -27.66 16.52 15.75
N LEU A 48 -27.13 17.02 14.63
CA LEU A 48 -27.64 18.23 13.98
C LEU A 48 -29.08 17.99 13.47
N CYS A 49 -29.32 16.85 12.83
CA CYS A 49 -30.65 16.46 12.36
C CYS A 49 -31.65 16.34 13.52
N GLN A 50 -31.25 15.69 14.63
CA GLN A 50 -32.06 15.59 15.85
C GLN A 50 -32.38 16.94 16.47
N ALA A 51 -31.42 17.87 16.51
CA ALA A 51 -31.65 19.21 17.02
C ALA A 51 -32.65 19.98 16.14
N ARG A 52 -32.53 19.86 14.81
CA ARG A 52 -33.42 20.52 13.84
C ARG A 52 -34.86 20.04 13.98
N PHE A 53 -35.07 18.72 14.10
CA PHE A 53 -36.40 18.11 14.19
C PHE A 53 -36.91 17.86 15.62
N GLY A 54 -36.15 18.28 16.64
CA GLY A 54 -36.53 18.18 18.04
C GLY A 54 -36.75 19.57 18.65
N PRO A 55 -35.79 20.09 19.44
CA PRO A 55 -35.95 21.34 20.18
C PRO A 55 -36.18 22.59 19.30
N LEU A 56 -35.81 22.54 18.02
CA LEU A 56 -36.00 23.64 17.07
C LEU A 56 -37.26 23.50 16.21
N ALA A 57 -37.96 22.37 16.25
CA ALA A 57 -39.02 22.04 15.30
C ALA A 57 -40.18 23.04 15.30
N ASP A 58 -40.60 23.47 16.49
CA ASP A 58 -41.75 24.38 16.66
C ASP A 58 -41.34 25.86 16.68
N GLN A 59 -40.05 26.17 16.49
CA GLN A 59 -39.56 27.55 16.50
C GLN A 59 -39.86 28.21 15.15
N VAL A 60 -40.41 29.43 15.19
CA VAL A 60 -40.86 30.17 14.01
C VAL A 60 -40.32 31.60 14.00
N GLY A 61 -40.15 32.14 12.79
CA GLY A 61 -39.65 33.48 12.55
C GLY A 61 -38.23 33.48 11.96
N VAL A 62 -37.78 34.64 11.49
CA VAL A 62 -36.54 34.77 10.69
C VAL A 62 -35.33 34.17 11.40
N THR A 63 -35.15 34.39 12.70
CA THR A 63 -34.05 33.79 13.46
C THR A 63 -34.14 32.27 13.52
N ALA A 64 -35.34 31.69 13.65
CA ALA A 64 -35.50 30.25 13.64
C ALA A 64 -35.18 29.66 12.26
N ASP A 65 -35.63 30.30 11.19
CA ASP A 65 -35.33 29.92 9.81
C ASP A 65 -33.81 29.94 9.54
N ASP A 66 -33.12 30.99 9.98
CA ASP A 66 -31.66 31.12 9.86
C ASP A 66 -30.92 30.01 10.61
N VAL A 67 -31.41 29.63 11.79
CA VAL A 67 -30.85 28.51 12.58
C VAL A 67 -31.10 27.18 11.87
N HIS A 68 -32.33 26.90 11.39
CA HIS A 68 -32.63 25.69 10.61
C HIS A 68 -31.71 25.55 9.40
N ASP A 69 -31.47 26.65 8.69
CA ASP A 69 -30.56 26.70 7.54
C ASP A 69 -29.11 26.49 7.93
N ALA A 70 -28.67 27.03 9.07
CA ALA A 70 -27.32 26.78 9.59
C ALA A 70 -27.12 25.30 9.95
N PHE A 71 -28.10 24.66 10.59
CA PHE A 71 -28.06 23.24 10.91
C PHE A 71 -28.05 22.37 9.65
N ARG A 72 -28.86 22.70 8.65
CA ARG A 72 -28.83 22.02 7.34
C ARG A 72 -27.47 22.10 6.67
N ARG A 73 -26.86 23.29 6.59
CA ARG A 73 -25.49 23.43 6.06
C ARG A 73 -24.47 22.61 6.87
N GLY A 74 -24.64 22.54 8.18
CA GLY A 74 -23.81 21.71 9.05
C GLY A 74 -23.96 20.21 8.77
N GLU A 75 -25.19 19.74 8.55
CA GLU A 75 -25.47 18.34 8.16
C GLU A 75 -24.83 17.99 6.81
N ASP A 76 -24.99 18.85 5.80
CA ASP A 76 -24.41 18.66 4.47
C ASP A 76 -22.87 18.63 4.54
N HIS A 77 -22.28 19.52 5.34
CA HIS A 77 -20.84 19.55 5.57
C HIS A 77 -20.34 18.30 6.28
N ALA A 78 -21.02 17.88 7.35
CA ALA A 78 -20.66 16.69 8.11
C ALA A 78 -20.76 15.42 7.23
N HIS A 79 -21.83 15.32 6.44
CA HIS A 79 -22.01 14.24 5.48
C HIS A 79 -20.88 14.19 4.45
N SER A 80 -20.51 15.34 3.86
CA SER A 80 -19.43 15.42 2.88
C SER A 80 -18.08 14.97 3.47
N ILE A 81 -17.76 15.37 4.72
CA ILE A 81 -16.53 14.92 5.38
C ILE A 81 -16.57 13.42 5.66
N ALA A 82 -17.72 12.90 6.12
CA ALA A 82 -17.87 11.47 6.39
C ALA A 82 -17.63 10.64 5.12
N GLU A 83 -18.29 10.97 4.01
CA GLU A 83 -18.11 10.27 2.73
C GLU A 83 -16.66 10.28 2.24
N LYS A 84 -16.01 11.45 2.28
CA LYS A 84 -14.61 11.57 1.87
C LYS A 84 -13.69 10.68 2.70
N ASN A 85 -13.94 10.57 4.01
CA ASN A 85 -13.15 9.70 4.88
C ASN A 85 -13.46 8.21 4.67
N GLU A 86 -14.70 7.85 4.31
CA GLU A 86 -15.02 6.47 3.90
C GLU A 86 -14.29 6.08 2.61
N ILE A 87 -14.20 7.01 1.64
CA ILE A 87 -13.44 6.77 0.41
C ILE A 87 -11.95 6.61 0.71
N LYS A 88 -11.37 7.46 1.58
CA LYS A 88 -9.97 7.32 2.02
C LYS A 88 -9.73 6.00 2.73
N ARG A 89 -10.62 5.61 3.65
CA ARG A 89 -10.57 4.33 4.35
C ARG A 89 -10.55 3.17 3.35
N ALA A 90 -11.50 3.14 2.42
CA ALA A 90 -11.56 2.10 1.39
C ALA A 90 -10.31 2.06 0.51
N ALA A 91 -9.70 3.22 0.21
CA ALA A 91 -8.45 3.27 -0.52
C ALA A 91 -7.27 2.70 0.29
N PHE A 92 -7.18 2.99 1.59
CA PHE A 92 -6.17 2.40 2.47
C PHE A 92 -6.35 0.89 2.64
N ASP A 93 -7.60 0.40 2.77
CA ASP A 93 -7.91 -1.03 2.81
C ASP A 93 -7.47 -1.72 1.51
N SER A 94 -7.80 -1.13 0.35
CA SER A 94 -7.39 -1.64 -0.96
C SER A 94 -5.86 -1.66 -1.13
N ALA A 95 -5.16 -0.62 -0.68
CA ALA A 95 -3.71 -0.58 -0.71
C ALA A 95 -3.10 -1.61 0.23
N HIS A 96 -3.67 -1.80 1.42
CA HIS A 96 -3.24 -2.84 2.36
C HIS A 96 -3.35 -4.24 1.75
N ASP A 97 -4.49 -4.55 1.12
CA ASP A 97 -4.67 -5.82 0.44
C ASP A 97 -3.68 -6.01 -0.71
N ALA A 98 -3.47 -4.99 -1.55
CA ALA A 98 -2.46 -5.04 -2.62
C ALA A 98 -1.04 -5.31 -2.08
N VAL A 99 -0.65 -4.67 -0.97
CA VAL A 99 0.65 -4.89 -0.33
C VAL A 99 0.75 -6.28 0.30
N ARG A 100 -0.34 -6.78 0.89
CA ARG A 100 -0.39 -8.15 1.45
C ARG A 100 -0.21 -9.20 0.36
N GLU A 101 -0.95 -9.07 -0.75
CA GLU A 101 -0.84 -9.99 -1.88
C GLU A 101 0.53 -9.90 -2.56
N LEU A 102 1.11 -8.69 -2.67
CA LEU A 102 2.50 -8.51 -3.11
C LEU A 102 3.47 -9.31 -2.22
N ARG A 103 3.35 -9.25 -0.89
CA ARG A 103 4.22 -10.03 0.01
C ARG A 103 4.06 -11.53 -0.18
N ALA A 104 2.84 -12.02 -0.39
CA ALA A 104 2.61 -13.44 -0.67
C ALA A 104 3.30 -13.88 -1.97
N GLU A 105 3.16 -13.10 -3.04
CA GLU A 105 3.78 -13.37 -4.34
C GLU A 105 5.31 -13.27 -4.30
N LEU A 106 5.86 -12.28 -3.60
CA LEU A 106 7.30 -12.15 -3.39
C LEU A 106 7.85 -13.29 -2.52
N THR A 107 7.08 -13.78 -1.55
CA THR A 107 7.44 -14.96 -0.74
C THR A 107 7.58 -16.19 -1.63
N ALA A 108 6.60 -16.45 -2.50
CA ALA A 108 6.66 -17.56 -3.44
C ALA A 108 7.85 -17.45 -4.42
N ILE A 109 8.17 -16.25 -4.89
CA ILE A 109 9.36 -16.00 -5.74
C ILE A 109 10.66 -16.28 -4.97
N ALA A 110 10.72 -15.85 -3.71
CA ALA A 110 11.89 -16.08 -2.86
C ALA A 110 12.09 -17.57 -2.58
N GLU A 111 11.03 -18.31 -2.22
CA GLU A 111 11.08 -19.75 -1.94
C GLU A 111 11.50 -20.58 -3.15
N ASP A 112 10.97 -20.25 -4.34
CA ASP A 112 11.38 -20.86 -5.61
C ASP A 112 12.86 -20.60 -5.92
N GLY A 113 13.28 -19.34 -5.80
CA GLY A 113 14.68 -18.94 -6.01
C GLY A 113 15.65 -19.59 -5.03
N ASP A 114 15.32 -19.62 -3.74
CA ASP A 114 16.11 -20.27 -2.70
C ASP A 114 16.30 -21.77 -3.01
N SER A 115 15.21 -22.44 -3.43
CA SER A 115 15.23 -23.86 -3.79
C SER A 115 16.11 -24.14 -5.01
N ARG A 116 16.02 -23.31 -6.05
CA ARG A 116 16.85 -23.41 -7.25
C ARG A 116 18.33 -23.18 -6.95
N ILE A 117 18.66 -22.21 -6.09
CA ILE A 117 20.04 -21.94 -5.67
C ILE A 117 20.60 -23.11 -4.88
N ARG A 118 19.84 -23.68 -3.93
CA ARG A 118 20.28 -24.88 -3.19
C ARG A 118 20.56 -26.06 -4.11
N HIS A 119 19.78 -26.23 -5.16
CA HIS A 119 20.04 -27.27 -6.16
C HIS A 119 21.36 -27.04 -6.91
N ILE A 120 21.66 -25.79 -7.28
CA ILE A 120 22.93 -25.40 -7.91
C ILE A 120 24.12 -25.63 -6.97
N GLU A 121 23.98 -25.23 -5.70
CA GLU A 121 25.02 -25.44 -4.68
C GLU A 121 25.35 -26.92 -4.48
N GLY A 122 24.32 -27.77 -4.41
CA GLY A 122 24.46 -29.23 -4.28
C GLY A 122 24.91 -29.95 -5.55
N GLY A 123 24.97 -29.26 -6.69
CA GLY A 123 25.40 -29.81 -7.97
C GLY A 123 26.89 -30.16 -8.03
N ARG A 124 27.28 -30.96 -9.04
CA ARG A 124 28.68 -31.34 -9.30
C ARG A 124 29.39 -30.42 -10.29
N ASP A 125 28.72 -29.34 -10.70
CA ASP A 125 29.26 -28.37 -11.64
C ASP A 125 30.47 -27.61 -11.06
N SER A 126 31.26 -27.01 -11.93
CA SER A 126 32.38 -26.17 -11.52
C SER A 126 31.88 -24.93 -10.76
N GLU A 127 32.72 -24.37 -9.87
CA GLU A 127 32.40 -23.13 -9.15
C GLU A 127 31.98 -21.98 -10.07
N ALA A 128 32.61 -21.88 -11.24
CA ALA A 128 32.25 -20.89 -12.26
C ALA A 128 30.83 -21.11 -12.80
N ALA A 129 30.48 -22.37 -13.14
CA ALA A 129 29.15 -22.72 -13.63
C ALA A 129 28.07 -22.56 -12.55
N LYS A 130 28.39 -22.85 -11.28
CA LYS A 130 27.50 -22.59 -10.15
C LYS A 130 27.23 -21.09 -9.95
N LEU A 131 28.27 -20.26 -10.07
CA LEU A 131 28.12 -18.82 -10.00
C LEU A 131 27.27 -18.26 -11.14
N ASP A 132 27.46 -18.75 -12.37
CA ASP A 132 26.59 -18.39 -13.51
C ASP A 132 25.13 -18.75 -13.24
N GLY A 133 24.86 -19.99 -12.83
CA GLY A 133 23.51 -20.42 -12.48
C GLY A 133 22.88 -19.60 -11.35
N PHE A 134 23.66 -19.22 -10.33
CA PHE A 134 23.16 -18.37 -9.25
C PHE A 134 22.81 -16.96 -9.75
N VAL A 135 23.68 -16.35 -10.57
CA VAL A 135 23.40 -15.05 -11.20
C VAL A 135 22.09 -15.13 -11.98
N ASP A 136 21.89 -16.17 -12.79
CA ASP A 136 20.67 -16.36 -13.59
C ASP A 136 19.41 -16.47 -12.73
N VAL A 137 19.45 -17.24 -11.63
CA VAL A 137 18.32 -17.32 -10.69
C VAL A 137 18.02 -15.97 -10.06
N VAL A 138 19.03 -15.24 -9.61
CA VAL A 138 18.84 -13.89 -9.05
C VAL A 138 18.24 -12.94 -10.08
N MET A 139 18.67 -13.03 -11.34
CA MET A 139 18.14 -12.20 -12.42
C MET A 139 16.68 -12.47 -12.70
N ASP A 140 16.30 -13.75 -12.78
CA ASP A 140 14.93 -14.19 -12.99
C ASP A 140 14.01 -13.77 -11.84
N CYS A 141 14.40 -14.06 -10.60
CA CYS A 141 13.62 -13.70 -9.42
C CYS A 141 13.42 -12.19 -9.31
N GLN A 142 14.47 -11.38 -9.53
CA GLN A 142 14.35 -9.93 -9.48
C GLN A 142 13.45 -9.38 -10.60
N SER A 143 13.52 -9.96 -11.81
CA SER A 143 12.63 -9.59 -12.92
C SER A 143 11.16 -9.88 -12.58
N ARG A 144 10.87 -11.10 -12.11
CA ARG A 144 9.53 -11.51 -11.68
C ARG A 144 9.01 -10.63 -10.53
N ALA A 145 9.86 -10.36 -9.54
CA ALA A 145 9.54 -9.51 -8.40
C ALA A 145 9.22 -8.08 -8.83
N GLY A 146 10.03 -7.49 -9.72
CA GLY A 146 9.78 -6.17 -10.31
C GLY A 146 8.46 -6.12 -11.08
N GLY A 147 8.13 -7.17 -11.85
CA GLY A 147 6.84 -7.28 -12.54
C GLY A 147 5.65 -7.32 -11.59
N LYS A 148 5.74 -8.09 -10.49
CA LYS A 148 4.69 -8.13 -9.44
C LYS A 148 4.57 -6.77 -8.73
N ALA A 149 5.68 -6.15 -8.38
CA ALA A 149 5.71 -4.83 -7.75
C ALA A 149 5.06 -3.77 -8.65
N ALA A 150 5.35 -3.76 -9.94
CA ALA A 150 4.73 -2.85 -10.91
C ALA A 150 3.21 -3.01 -10.98
N ARG A 151 2.71 -4.26 -10.98
CA ARG A 151 1.28 -4.55 -10.96
C ARG A 151 0.60 -4.03 -9.70
N TYR A 152 1.06 -4.45 -8.52
CA TYR A 152 0.44 -4.03 -7.25
C TYR A 152 0.66 -2.53 -6.97
N GLY A 153 1.74 -1.95 -7.47
CA GLY A 153 1.94 -0.50 -7.47
C GLY A 153 0.89 0.25 -8.29
N GLN A 154 0.43 -0.32 -9.41
CA GLN A 154 -0.69 0.22 -10.17
C GLN A 154 -2.01 0.13 -9.38
N ASP A 155 -2.27 -0.99 -8.70
CA ASP A 155 -3.47 -1.14 -7.86
C ASP A 155 -3.51 -0.07 -6.73
N ILE A 156 -2.35 0.24 -6.14
CA ILE A 156 -2.22 1.33 -5.14
C ILE A 156 -2.47 2.70 -5.79
N LEU A 157 -1.92 2.96 -6.98
CA LEU A 157 -2.16 4.21 -7.70
C LEU A 157 -3.64 4.39 -8.07
N ASP A 158 -4.33 3.31 -8.43
CA ASP A 158 -5.76 3.33 -8.72
C ASP A 158 -6.58 3.64 -7.45
N ALA A 159 -6.17 3.13 -6.30
CA ALA A 159 -6.76 3.48 -5.00
C ALA A 159 -6.55 4.98 -4.66
N ILE A 160 -5.35 5.51 -4.90
CA ILE A 160 -5.04 6.94 -4.73
C ILE A 160 -5.91 7.79 -5.66
N GLN A 161 -6.10 7.36 -6.91
CA GLN A 161 -6.91 8.10 -7.89
C GLN A 161 -8.36 8.30 -7.42
N LYS A 162 -8.94 7.30 -6.73
CA LYS A 162 -10.28 7.41 -6.14
C LYS A 162 -10.33 8.49 -5.07
N VAL A 163 -9.29 8.60 -4.23
CA VAL A 163 -9.20 9.66 -3.20
C VAL A 163 -9.07 11.03 -3.84
N LEU A 164 -8.20 11.19 -4.84
CA LEU A 164 -8.02 12.46 -5.54
C LEU A 164 -9.33 12.94 -6.21
N ALA A 165 -10.05 12.01 -6.85
CA ALA A 165 -11.35 12.31 -7.45
C ALA A 165 -12.38 12.77 -6.40
N ALA A 166 -12.45 12.10 -5.24
CA ALA A 166 -13.34 12.48 -4.15
C ALA A 166 -12.99 13.84 -3.52
N GLU A 167 -11.72 14.23 -3.56
CA GLU A 167 -11.26 15.54 -3.09
C GLU A 167 -11.39 16.65 -4.14
N GLY A 168 -11.80 16.32 -5.38
CA GLY A 168 -11.88 17.27 -6.48
C GLY A 168 -10.52 17.74 -6.99
N ILE A 169 -9.48 16.92 -6.79
CA ILE A 169 -8.12 17.21 -7.27
C ILE A 169 -8.00 16.71 -8.70
N ASP A 170 -7.91 17.64 -9.65
CA ASP A 170 -7.77 17.37 -11.09
C ASP A 170 -6.32 17.03 -11.46
N GLN A 171 -5.85 15.90 -10.95
CA GLN A 171 -4.51 15.41 -11.21
C GLN A 171 -4.48 13.87 -11.16
N SER A 172 -3.63 13.25 -11.98
CA SER A 172 -3.42 11.81 -11.92
C SER A 172 -2.65 11.39 -10.67
N ALA A 173 -2.92 10.20 -10.15
CA ALA A 173 -2.18 9.63 -9.01
C ALA A 173 -0.66 9.58 -9.25
N ARG A 174 -0.21 9.35 -10.49
CA ARG A 174 1.21 9.36 -10.85
C ARG A 174 1.83 10.75 -10.79
N GLN A 175 1.15 11.76 -11.31
CA GLN A 175 1.61 13.14 -11.18
C GLN A 175 1.65 13.56 -9.71
N PHE A 176 0.65 13.14 -8.92
CA PHE A 176 0.59 13.42 -7.49
C PHE A 176 1.78 12.79 -6.76
N ALA A 177 2.04 11.50 -6.99
CA ALA A 177 3.21 10.82 -6.47
C ALA A 177 4.52 11.54 -6.85
N ALA A 178 4.69 11.89 -8.13
CA ALA A 178 5.89 12.56 -8.62
C ALA A 178 6.13 13.93 -7.98
N GLN A 179 5.08 14.74 -7.76
CA GLN A 179 5.17 16.01 -7.05
C GLN A 179 5.60 15.85 -5.59
N HIS A 180 5.31 14.70 -4.99
CA HIS A 180 5.72 14.33 -3.65
C HIS A 180 7.01 13.51 -3.59
N GLY A 181 7.78 13.48 -4.70
CA GLY A 181 9.09 12.80 -4.76
C GLY A 181 9.01 11.27 -4.80
N ILE A 182 7.84 10.70 -5.13
CA ILE A 182 7.63 9.26 -5.25
C ILE A 182 7.70 8.88 -6.73
N GLU A 183 8.80 8.23 -7.11
CA GLU A 183 8.93 7.61 -8.42
C GLU A 183 8.25 6.25 -8.43
N ALA A 184 7.16 6.11 -9.18
CA ALA A 184 6.44 4.84 -9.35
C ALA A 184 7.14 3.89 -10.34
N VAL A 185 8.48 3.80 -10.26
CA VAL A 185 9.30 2.95 -11.13
C VAL A 185 10.03 1.93 -10.27
N PHE A 186 9.70 0.66 -10.44
CA PHE A 186 10.39 -0.44 -9.76
C PHE A 186 11.62 -0.84 -10.58
N THR A 187 12.74 -0.16 -10.33
CA THR A 187 14.01 -0.47 -11.00
C THR A 187 14.68 -1.69 -10.39
N ARG A 188 15.12 -2.61 -11.24
CA ARG A 188 15.92 -3.76 -10.83
C ARG A 188 17.31 -3.32 -10.34
N PRO A 189 17.80 -3.81 -9.19
CA PRO A 189 19.15 -3.51 -8.73
C PRO A 189 20.21 -4.14 -9.62
N ALA A 190 21.37 -3.50 -9.73
CA ALA A 190 22.54 -4.09 -10.38
C ALA A 190 23.00 -5.33 -9.62
N VAL A 191 23.24 -6.43 -10.34
CA VAL A 191 23.73 -7.68 -9.76
C VAL A 191 25.26 -7.68 -9.78
N SER A 192 25.88 -7.71 -8.60
CA SER A 192 27.34 -7.83 -8.46
C SER A 192 27.72 -9.31 -8.35
N ARG A 193 28.49 -9.81 -9.32
CA ARG A 193 28.99 -11.19 -9.33
C ARG A 193 29.90 -11.48 -8.14
N ASP A 194 30.75 -10.53 -7.75
CA ASP A 194 31.64 -10.68 -6.58
C ASP A 194 30.85 -10.84 -5.27
N ARG A 195 29.77 -10.07 -5.12
CA ARG A 195 28.88 -10.17 -3.96
C ARG A 195 28.15 -11.51 -3.91
N LEU A 196 27.73 -12.03 -5.07
CA LEU A 196 27.10 -13.34 -5.18
C LEU A 196 28.09 -14.48 -4.94
N ALA A 197 29.32 -14.36 -5.43
CA ALA A 197 30.38 -15.32 -5.16
C ALA A 197 30.65 -15.42 -3.65
N ALA A 198 30.78 -14.29 -2.94
CA ALA A 198 30.93 -14.27 -1.49
C ALA A 198 29.75 -14.94 -0.75
N LEU A 199 28.53 -14.83 -1.30
CA LEU A 199 27.34 -15.47 -0.77
C LEU A 199 27.33 -16.99 -0.99
N LEU A 200 27.86 -17.52 -2.09
CA LEU A 200 27.97 -18.98 -2.28
C LEU A 200 28.94 -19.63 -1.28
N HIS A 201 30.02 -18.93 -0.93
CA HIS A 201 31.11 -19.49 -0.12
C HIS A 201 30.87 -19.41 1.39
N LYS A 202 29.80 -18.73 1.84
CA LYS A 202 29.49 -18.62 3.27
C LYS A 202 28.86 -19.95 3.76
N PRO A 203 29.30 -20.57 4.87
CA PRO A 203 28.58 -21.70 5.44
C PRO A 203 27.22 -21.25 6.02
N ALA A 204 26.24 -22.15 5.98
CA ALA A 204 24.90 -21.94 6.54
C ALA A 204 24.91 -21.84 8.07
#